data_AF-A0AAI9R673-F1
#
_entry.id   AF-A0AAI9R673-F1
#
_cell.length_a   1.000
_cell.length_b   1.000
_cell.length_c   1.000
_cell.angle_alpha   90.00
_cell.angle_beta   90.00
_cell.angle_gamma   90.00
#
_symmetry.space_group_name_H-M   'P 1'
#
loop_
_entity.id
_entity.type
_entity.pdbx_description
1 polymer ?
#
loop_
_entity_poly.entity_id
_entity_poly.type
_entity_poly.pdbx_seq_one_letter_code
_entity_poly.pdbx_strand_id
1 'polypeptide(L)' 'MKRMQTLANQSLSSAQEMEKGVEEVIPLDEVDALLKENRLTEAFFLARRMAAEGVEDAIDKVEEIRGML' A
#
# COMPACT_ATOMS: atom_id res chain seq x y z
N MET A 1 -15.58 11.57 41.21
CA MET A 1 -15.38 10.23 40.59
C MET A 1 -16.07 10.18 39.23
N LYS A 2 -15.30 10.24 38.13
CA LYS A 2 -15.56 9.61 36.80
C LYS A 2 -14.54 10.16 35.80
N ARG A 3 -13.31 9.62 35.85
CA ARG A 3 -12.20 9.86 34.91
C ARG A 3 -12.04 8.71 33.90
N MET A 4 -13.14 8.08 33.47
CA MET A 4 -13.07 6.95 32.53
C MET A 4 -14.17 7.02 31.47
N GLN A 5 -13.95 7.83 30.43
CA GLN A 5 -14.69 7.76 29.15
C GLN A 5 -13.73 7.86 27.95
N THR A 6 -12.48 7.45 28.11
CA THR A 6 -11.39 7.72 27.14
C THR A 6 -10.81 6.47 26.49
N LEU A 7 -11.60 5.42 26.23
CA LEU A 7 -11.04 4.20 25.58
C LEU A 7 -11.92 3.50 24.54
N ALA A 8 -13.09 4.03 24.19
CA ALA A 8 -13.98 3.35 23.23
C ALA A 8 -13.82 3.78 21.76
N ASN A 9 -12.88 4.68 21.43
CA ASN A 9 -12.76 5.23 20.07
C ASN A 9 -11.36 5.05 19.43
N GLN A 10 -10.55 4.11 19.93
CA GLN A 10 -9.16 3.90 19.49
C GLN A 10 -8.94 2.57 18.74
N SER A 11 -9.96 2.03 18.06
CA SER A 11 -9.82 0.81 17.25
C SER A 11 -10.04 1.00 15.74
N LEU A 12 -9.88 2.22 15.23
CA LEU A 12 -9.92 2.47 13.77
C LEU A 12 -8.75 3.33 13.25
N SER A 13 -7.72 3.57 14.07
CA SER A 13 -6.53 4.34 13.67
C SER A 13 -5.32 3.43 13.44
N SER A 14 -5.43 2.53 12.46
CA SER A 14 -4.26 1.91 11.81
C SER A 14 -4.42 1.75 10.30
N ALA A 15 -5.41 2.44 9.71
CA ALA A 15 -5.58 2.57 8.27
C ALA A 15 -5.71 4.06 7.88
N GLN A 16 -5.05 4.93 8.64
CA GLN A 16 -4.99 6.35 8.34
C GLN A 16 -3.74 6.64 7.52
N GLU A 17 -4.00 7.31 6.39
CA GLU A 17 -3.08 8.15 5.64
C GLU A 17 -2.14 7.42 4.68
N MET A 18 -2.70 6.76 3.65
CA MET A 18 -2.02 6.75 2.34
C MET A 18 -2.61 7.89 1.50
N GLU A 19 -2.09 9.07 1.82
CA GLU A 19 -1.75 10.16 0.92
C GLU A 19 -2.68 10.42 -0.29
N LYS A 20 -3.50 11.46 -0.11
CA LYS A 20 -4.14 12.16 -1.21
C LYS A 20 -3.12 13.13 -1.80
N GLY A 21 -2.63 12.84 -3.01
CA GLY A 21 -2.25 13.88 -3.97
C GLY A 21 -0.77 13.98 -4.33
N VAL A 22 -0.32 13.14 -5.25
CA VAL A 22 0.32 13.55 -6.50
C VAL A 22 -0.10 12.48 -7.50
N GLU A 23 -0.73 12.85 -8.61
CA GLU A 23 -0.95 11.95 -9.75
C GLU A 23 0.40 11.79 -10.48
N GLU A 24 1.38 11.26 -9.76
CA GLU A 24 2.66 10.88 -10.34
C GLU A 24 2.43 9.53 -11.01
N VAL A 25 2.53 9.50 -12.33
CA VAL A 25 2.56 8.26 -13.08
C VAL A 25 3.84 7.55 -12.67
N ILE A 26 3.76 6.76 -11.60
CA ILE A 26 4.88 5.97 -11.11
C ILE A 26 5.09 4.83 -12.12
N PRO A 27 6.27 4.75 -12.76
CA PRO A 27 6.56 3.66 -13.67
C PRO A 27 6.64 2.32 -12.92
N LEU A 28 6.29 1.24 -13.62
CA LEU A 28 6.41 -0.14 -13.11
C LEU A 28 7.83 -0.48 -12.61
N ASP A 29 8.84 0.21 -13.14
CA ASP A 29 10.24 0.10 -12.72
C ASP A 29 10.43 0.33 -11.20
N GLU A 30 9.57 1.12 -10.56
CA GLU A 30 9.65 1.37 -9.11
C GLU A 30 9.23 0.14 -8.29
N VAL A 31 8.26 -0.65 -8.78
CA VAL A 31 7.88 -1.94 -8.17
C VAL A 31 9.07 -2.90 -8.21
N ASP A 32 9.78 -2.97 -9.34
CA ASP A 32 10.95 -3.82 -9.50
C ASP A 32 12.14 -3.35 -8.64
N ALA A 33 12.29 -2.04 -8.42
CA ALA A 33 13.28 -1.51 -7.49
C ALA A 33 13.00 -1.94 -6.05
N LEU A 34 11.75 -1.82 -5.59
CA LEU A 34 11.33 -2.27 -4.26
C LEU A 34 11.51 -3.78 -4.06
N LEU A 35 11.26 -4.59 -5.10
CA LEU A 35 11.54 -6.02 -5.08
C LEU A 35 13.03 -6.33 -4.91
N LYS A 36 13.92 -5.62 -5.62
CA LYS A 36 15.38 -5.76 -5.48
C LYS A 36 15.87 -5.36 -4.07
N GLU A 37 15.20 -4.42 -3.43
CA GLU A 37 15.46 -4.00 -2.06
C GLU A 37 14.85 -4.94 -1.01
N ASN A 38 14.19 -6.03 -1.42
CA ASN A 38 13.48 -6.97 -0.55
C ASN A 38 12.36 -6.30 0.27
N ARG A 39 11.79 -5.20 -0.24
CA ARG A 39 10.69 -4.43 0.37
C ARG A 39 9.35 -4.90 -0.17
N LEU A 40 9.06 -6.20 0.03
CA LEU A 40 7.91 -6.90 -0.55
C LEU A 40 6.56 -6.23 -0.22
N THR A 41 6.37 -5.78 1.02
CA THR A 41 5.14 -5.11 1.44
C THR A 41 4.88 -3.82 0.66
N GLU A 42 5.93 -3.02 0.43
CA GLU A 42 5.81 -1.73 -0.28
C GLU A 42 5.62 -1.96 -1.77
N ALA A 43 6.36 -2.91 -2.35
CA ALA A 43 6.16 -3.36 -3.72
C ALA A 43 4.70 -3.82 -3.95
N PHE A 44 4.14 -4.59 -3.00
CA PHE A 44 2.77 -5.07 -3.07
C PHE A 44 1.75 -3.93 -3.06
N PHE A 45 1.86 -2.98 -2.14
CA PHE A 45 0.93 -1.85 -2.08
C PHE A 45 1.05 -0.93 -3.29
N LEU A 46 2.27 -0.69 -3.78
CA LEU A 46 2.48 0.09 -4.99
C LEU A 46 1.86 -0.58 -6.22
N ALA A 47 2.17 -1.86 -6.46
CA ALA A 47 1.60 -2.62 -7.57
C ALA A 47 0.06 -2.65 -7.50
N ARG A 48 -0.50 -2.82 -6.30
CA ARG A 48 -1.95 -2.82 -6.08
C ARG A 48 -2.57 -1.46 -6.38
N ARG A 49 -1.91 -0.36 -6.00
CA ARG A 49 -2.36 1.00 -6.33
C ARG A 49 -2.34 1.22 -7.85
N MET A 50 -1.24 0.87 -8.51
CA MET A 50 -1.09 0.98 -9.96
C MET A 50 -2.14 0.16 -10.72
N ALA A 51 -2.44 -1.04 -10.24
CA ALA A 51 -3.52 -1.87 -10.78
C ALA A 51 -4.90 -1.21 -10.63
N ALA A 52 -5.17 -0.55 -9.50
CA ALA A 52 -6.40 0.20 -9.29
C ALA A 52 -6.50 1.47 -10.16
N GLU A 53 -5.37 2.06 -10.53
CA GLU A 53 -5.25 3.17 -11.48
C GLU A 53 -5.34 2.70 -12.95
N GLY A 54 -5.37 1.39 -13.19
CA GLY A 54 -5.50 0.80 -14.52
C GLY A 54 -4.20 0.73 -15.31
N VAL A 55 -3.05 0.77 -14.63
CA VAL A 55 -1.74 0.53 -15.26
C VAL A 55 -1.69 -0.91 -15.77
N GLU A 56 -1.41 -1.06 -17.06
CA GLU A 56 -1.22 -2.36 -17.71
C GLU A 56 -0.09 -3.14 -17.02
N ASP A 57 -0.20 -4.47 -16.94
CA ASP A 57 0.76 -5.37 -16.25
C ASP A 57 0.92 -5.18 -14.72
N ALA A 58 0.32 -4.17 -14.11
CA ALA A 58 0.40 -3.97 -12.65
C ALA A 58 -0.31 -5.08 -11.85
N ILE A 59 -1.39 -5.65 -12.40
CA ILE A 59 -2.08 -6.81 -11.79
C ILE A 59 -1.17 -8.03 -11.73
N ASP A 60 -0.39 -8.28 -12.79
CA ASP A 60 0.53 -9.43 -12.83
C ASP A 60 1.61 -9.29 -11.76
N LYS A 61 2.11 -8.06 -11.56
CA LYS A 61 3.04 -7.76 -10.46
C LYS A 61 2.43 -7.98 -9.08
N VAL A 62 1.15 -7.63 -8.87
CA VAL A 62 0.48 -7.90 -7.59
C VAL A 62 0.45 -9.39 -7.29
N GLU A 63 0.08 -10.22 -8.27
CA GLU A 63 0.01 -11.67 -8.08
C GLU A 63 1.42 -12.30 -7.95
N GLU A 64 2.42 -11.80 -8.68
CA GLU A 64 3.84 -12.18 -8.52
C GLU A 64 4.30 -11.96 -7.07
N ILE A 65 4.11 -10.74 -6.55
CA ILE A 65 4.55 -10.36 -5.20
C ILE A 65 3.75 -11.13 -4.14
N ARG A 66 2.46 -11.35 -4.38
CA ARG A 66 1.60 -12.13 -3.47
C ARG A 66 2.08 -13.57 -3.30
N GLY A 67 2.70 -14.17 -4.32
CA GLY A 67 3.33 -15.48 -4.22
C GLY A 67 4.61 -15.52 -3.38
N MET A 68 5.21 -14.35 -3.08
CA MET A 68 6.45 -14.21 -2.31
C MET A 68 6.23 -13.84 -0.84
N LEU A 69 5.00 -13.43 -0.47
CA LEU A 69 4.58 -13.09 0.90
C LEU A 69 4.14 -14.35 1.68
#